data_AF-A0A822J9M3-F1
#
_entry.id   AF-A0A822J9M3-F1
#
_cell.length_a   1.000
_cell.length_b   1.000
_cell.length_c   1.000
_cell.angle_alpha   90.00
_cell.angle_beta   90.00
_cell.angle_gamma   90.00
#
_symmetry.space_group_name_H-M   'P 1'
#
loop_
_entity.id
_entity.type
_entity.pdbx_description
1 polymer ?
#
loop_
_entity_poly.entity_id
_entity_poly.type
_entity_poly.pdbx_seq_one_letter_code
_entity_poly.pdbx_strand_id
1 'polypeptide(L)'
;LFGCIAFGIIDRGTNVLQVRPISECPISCIFCSTDAGPYSHQRISEYMVDLSQLLEAFEWAASYKEINDIEAHIDTVGEPSMYPQLVDLVKKLSENKNVKTISMQTNGVLLNTKLIDELDNAGLSRINMSIEALDPELAKRIAGIDSYNIEKVRKTAEYIAMKTDIDLLIAPVWLPGINDEEIPKLIEFALSIGAGKKWPALGIQKFLSHKNGRKPDVNVKVMSWEKFYSQLEEWERKFQTKLILSPQDFGSHVCKALPRMFKRNEKVKVKVIGPGWMKGEKLAIARDRVLTSVDAGTIPVGKELPVRIERVVDGIYMAR
;
A
#
# COMPACT_ATOMS: atom_id res chain seq x y z
N LEU A 1 17.89 -0.68 -1.91
CA LEU A 1 16.43 -0.93 -1.93
C LEU A 1 15.64 0.38 -2.14
N PHE A 2 16.02 1.17 -3.15
CA PHE A 2 15.39 2.44 -3.46
C PHE A 2 15.19 2.53 -4.97
N GLY A 3 14.06 3.06 -5.41
CA GLY A 3 13.80 3.36 -6.83
C GLY A 3 12.90 2.40 -7.58
N CYS A 4 12.46 1.32 -6.93
CA CYS A 4 11.43 0.41 -7.44
C CYS A 4 10.11 0.66 -6.71
N ILE A 5 8.99 0.57 -7.44
CA ILE A 5 7.66 0.65 -6.83
C ILE A 5 7.28 -0.62 -6.05
N ALA A 6 7.80 -1.78 -6.44
CA ALA A 6 7.31 -3.06 -5.94
C ALA A 6 7.84 -3.45 -4.55
N PHE A 7 8.97 -2.88 -4.12
CA PHE A 7 9.65 -3.26 -2.88
C PHE A 7 10.60 -2.15 -2.39
N GLY A 8 11.07 -2.29 -1.15
CA GLY A 8 12.06 -1.40 -0.53
C GLY A 8 11.44 -0.16 0.09
N ILE A 9 12.15 0.96 0.03
CA ILE A 9 11.74 2.22 0.65
C ILE A 9 11.34 3.24 -0.42
N ILE A 10 10.16 3.85 -0.25
CA ILE A 10 9.68 4.94 -1.11
C ILE A 10 9.45 6.19 -0.24
N ASP A 11 10.00 7.31 -0.69
CA ASP A 11 9.85 8.61 -0.07
C ASP A 11 9.20 9.60 -1.05
N ARG A 12 8.13 10.24 -0.59
CA ARG A 12 7.37 11.24 -1.36
C ARG A 12 7.67 12.68 -0.90
N GLY A 13 8.69 12.88 -0.06
CA GLY A 13 9.05 14.18 0.47
C GLY A 13 8.20 14.62 1.66
N THR A 14 7.61 13.67 2.38
CA THR A 14 6.88 13.90 3.63
C THR A 14 7.55 13.14 4.77
N ASN A 15 7.13 13.32 6.01
CA ASN A 15 7.59 12.48 7.14
C ASN A 15 7.15 11.00 7.05
N VAL A 16 6.44 10.60 6.00
CA VAL A 16 6.04 9.21 5.76
C VAL A 16 7.07 8.51 4.88
N LEU A 17 7.67 7.43 5.40
CA LEU A 17 8.47 6.49 4.63
C LEU A 17 7.66 5.22 4.38
N GLN A 18 7.40 4.91 3.11
CA GLN A 18 6.75 3.65 2.73
C GLN A 18 7.75 2.51 2.82
N VAL A 19 7.38 1.43 3.50
CA VAL A 19 8.20 0.24 3.73
C VAL A 19 7.53 -0.94 3.05
N ARG A 20 8.10 -1.42 1.95
CA ARG A 20 7.52 -2.47 1.09
C ARG A 20 8.31 -3.77 1.19
N PRO A 21 7.98 -4.67 2.13
CA PRO A 21 8.76 -5.87 2.39
C PRO A 21 8.51 -7.01 1.39
N ILE A 22 7.31 -7.06 0.80
CA ILE A 22 6.86 -8.17 -0.05
C ILE A 22 5.89 -7.65 -1.11
N SER A 23 5.84 -8.23 -2.31
CA SER A 23 4.90 -7.81 -3.36
C SER A 23 3.72 -8.77 -3.59
N GLU A 24 3.74 -9.98 -3.01
CA GLU A 24 2.70 -11.00 -3.16
C GLU A 24 1.36 -10.60 -2.54
N CYS A 25 0.27 -11.19 -3.02
CA CYS A 25 -1.08 -10.98 -2.48
C CYS A 25 -1.87 -12.29 -2.51
N PRO A 26 -2.63 -12.63 -1.45
CA PRO A 26 -3.43 -13.86 -1.41
C PRO A 26 -4.75 -13.73 -2.19
N ILE A 27 -5.16 -12.52 -2.55
CA ILE A 27 -6.45 -12.23 -3.18
C ILE A 27 -6.26 -11.56 -4.54
N SER A 28 -7.28 -11.66 -5.38
CA SER A 28 -7.29 -11.05 -6.71
C SER A 28 -8.44 -10.05 -6.80
N CYS A 29 -8.37 -8.89 -6.13
CA CYS A 29 -9.45 -7.90 -6.19
C CYS A 29 -9.73 -7.36 -7.60
N ILE A 30 -10.98 -7.36 -8.07
CA ILE A 30 -11.34 -7.03 -9.47
C ILE A 30 -10.95 -5.61 -9.92
N PHE A 31 -10.60 -4.73 -8.98
CA PHE A 31 -10.20 -3.34 -9.19
C PHE A 31 -8.71 -3.07 -8.93
N CYS A 32 -7.92 -4.11 -8.62
CA CYS A 32 -6.55 -3.96 -8.14
C CYS A 32 -5.68 -3.17 -9.14
N SER A 33 -5.13 -2.05 -8.68
CA SER A 33 -4.33 -1.14 -9.51
C SER A 33 -3.00 -1.74 -9.98
N THR A 34 -2.51 -2.78 -9.30
CA THR A 34 -1.21 -3.44 -9.52
C THR A 34 -1.34 -4.86 -10.06
N ASP A 35 -2.56 -5.33 -10.38
CA ASP A 35 -2.83 -6.69 -10.86
C ASP A 35 -2.23 -7.79 -9.95
N ALA A 36 -2.21 -7.55 -8.63
CA ALA A 36 -1.71 -8.52 -7.66
C ALA A 36 -2.65 -9.72 -7.51
N GLY A 37 -2.11 -10.85 -7.07
CA GLY A 37 -2.88 -12.02 -6.70
C GLY A 37 -2.64 -13.25 -7.58
N PRO A 38 -3.19 -14.41 -7.18
CA PRO A 38 -3.03 -15.67 -7.91
C PRO A 38 -3.59 -15.66 -9.34
N TYR A 39 -4.51 -14.74 -9.65
CA TYR A 39 -5.10 -14.57 -10.99
C TYR A 39 -4.51 -13.39 -11.76
N SER A 40 -3.28 -13.00 -11.45
CA SER A 40 -2.57 -11.98 -12.22
C SER A 40 -2.38 -12.42 -13.68
N HIS A 41 -2.50 -11.46 -14.61
CA HIS A 41 -2.26 -11.70 -16.04
C HIS A 41 -1.06 -10.91 -16.56
N GLN A 42 -0.62 -9.89 -15.82
CA GLN A 42 0.48 -9.01 -16.20
C GLN A 42 1.76 -9.31 -15.41
N ARG A 43 1.64 -9.81 -14.16
CA ARG A 43 2.80 -10.02 -13.29
C ARG A 43 3.48 -11.35 -13.61
N ILE A 44 4.81 -11.31 -13.71
CA ILE A 44 5.67 -12.45 -14.00
C ILE A 44 6.66 -12.75 -12.85
N SER A 45 6.75 -11.84 -11.87
CA SER A 45 7.67 -11.99 -10.76
C SER A 45 7.13 -11.28 -9.52
N GLU A 46 7.43 -11.88 -8.39
CA GLU A 46 7.16 -11.37 -7.06
C GLU A 46 8.47 -11.21 -6.30
N TYR A 47 8.49 -10.31 -5.33
CA TYR A 47 9.68 -9.94 -4.57
C TYR A 47 9.39 -10.04 -3.09
N MET A 48 10.38 -10.56 -2.36
CA MET A 48 10.45 -10.51 -0.91
C MET A 48 11.82 -9.94 -0.55
N VAL A 49 11.84 -8.94 0.31
CA VAL A 49 13.06 -8.28 0.76
C VAL A 49 13.50 -8.94 2.06
N ASP A 50 14.79 -9.28 2.14
CA ASP A 50 15.39 -9.71 3.40
C ASP A 50 15.24 -8.63 4.47
N LEU A 51 14.85 -9.05 5.68
CA LEU A 51 14.55 -8.13 6.79
C LEU A 51 15.77 -7.24 7.11
N SER A 52 16.97 -7.79 7.15
CA SER A 52 18.17 -7.04 7.52
C SER A 52 18.48 -5.94 6.50
N GLN A 53 18.36 -6.25 5.21
CA GLN A 53 18.56 -5.28 4.13
C GLN A 53 17.47 -4.19 4.15
N LEU A 54 16.22 -4.57 4.41
CA LEU A 54 15.11 -3.61 4.49
C LEU A 54 15.30 -2.63 5.65
N LEU A 55 15.71 -3.13 6.82
CA LEU A 55 15.97 -2.31 8.00
C LEU A 55 17.19 -1.40 7.79
N GLU A 56 18.27 -1.87 7.15
CA GLU A 56 19.43 -1.04 6.80
C GLU A 56 19.03 0.11 5.87
N ALA A 57 18.22 -0.18 4.84
CA ALA A 57 17.70 0.84 3.94
C ALA A 57 16.77 1.82 4.67
N PHE A 58 15.91 1.34 5.56
CA PHE A 58 15.03 2.18 6.35
C PHE A 58 15.83 3.10 7.28
N GLU A 59 16.82 2.58 8.00
CA GLU A 59 17.66 3.36 8.93
C GLU A 59 18.38 4.50 8.20
N TRP A 60 18.98 4.20 7.04
CA TRP A 60 19.62 5.23 6.22
C TRP A 60 18.61 6.32 5.81
N ALA A 61 17.42 5.93 5.35
CA ALA A 61 16.40 6.86 4.92
C ALA A 61 15.88 7.72 6.08
N ALA A 62 15.60 7.10 7.22
CA ALA A 62 15.10 7.76 8.41
C ALA A 62 16.12 8.78 8.93
N SER A 63 17.39 8.37 9.06
CA SER A 63 18.47 9.27 9.47
C SER A 63 18.70 10.42 8.48
N TYR A 64 18.57 10.18 7.17
CA TYR A 64 18.76 11.23 6.16
C TYR A 64 17.72 12.37 6.26
N LYS A 65 16.50 12.05 6.74
CA LYS A 65 15.39 13.02 6.81
C LYS A 65 15.56 14.06 7.92
N GLU A 66 16.44 13.80 8.91
CA GLU A 66 16.77 14.74 10.00
C GLU A 66 15.53 15.19 10.81
N ILE A 67 14.59 14.28 11.01
CA ILE A 67 13.38 14.46 11.82
C ILE A 67 13.18 13.23 12.72
N ASN A 68 12.38 13.37 13.77
CA ASN A 68 12.13 12.31 14.76
C ASN A 68 10.66 11.89 14.87
N ASP A 69 9.84 12.30 13.92
CA ASP A 69 8.41 12.02 13.86
C ASP A 69 8.01 11.28 12.58
N ILE A 70 8.87 10.36 12.13
CA ILE A 70 8.65 9.56 10.93
C ILE A 70 7.48 8.60 11.15
N GLU A 71 6.62 8.51 10.13
CA GLU A 71 5.69 7.40 9.98
C GLU A 71 6.31 6.33 9.09
N ALA A 72 6.58 5.15 9.66
CA ALA A 72 6.94 3.96 8.92
C ALA A 72 5.66 3.29 8.41
N HIS A 73 5.28 3.58 7.16
CA HIS A 73 4.06 3.07 6.55
C HIS A 73 4.34 1.76 5.80
N ILE A 74 4.00 0.64 6.41
CA ILE A 74 4.10 -0.69 5.80
C ILE A 74 2.97 -0.85 4.79
N ASP A 75 3.28 -0.65 3.52
CA ASP A 75 2.38 -0.88 2.41
C ASP A 75 3.03 -1.83 1.40
N THR A 76 2.32 -2.13 0.32
CA THR A 76 2.93 -2.76 -0.85
C THR A 76 2.01 -2.64 -2.06
N VAL A 77 2.50 -3.13 -3.18
CA VAL A 77 1.76 -3.48 -4.38
C VAL A 77 1.01 -4.83 -4.27
N GLY A 78 1.07 -5.49 -3.10
CA GLY A 78 0.39 -6.73 -2.74
C GLY A 78 -0.27 -6.66 -1.35
N GLU A 79 -0.01 -7.62 -0.48
CA GLU A 79 -0.52 -7.70 0.90
C GLU A 79 0.64 -7.83 1.91
N PRO A 80 0.87 -6.83 2.79
CA PRO A 80 1.94 -6.89 3.80
C PRO A 80 1.87 -8.11 4.72
N SER A 81 0.68 -8.61 5.05
CA SER A 81 0.49 -9.78 5.92
C SER A 81 0.99 -11.10 5.31
N MET A 82 1.39 -11.10 4.03
CA MET A 82 2.12 -12.22 3.42
C MET A 82 3.60 -12.26 3.84
N TYR A 83 4.14 -11.20 4.44
CA TYR A 83 5.55 -11.14 4.82
C TYR A 83 5.82 -11.97 6.08
N PRO A 84 6.64 -13.04 6.02
CA PRO A 84 6.82 -13.95 7.16
C PRO A 84 7.43 -13.28 8.40
N GLN A 85 8.19 -12.20 8.22
CA GLN A 85 8.90 -11.49 9.29
C GLN A 85 8.19 -10.17 9.65
N LEU A 86 6.87 -10.06 9.44
CA LEU A 86 6.12 -8.83 9.68
C LEU A 86 6.20 -8.35 11.13
N VAL A 87 6.05 -9.24 12.10
CA VAL A 87 6.13 -8.89 13.53
C VAL A 87 7.52 -8.36 13.89
N ASP A 88 8.58 -9.03 13.42
CA ASP A 88 9.96 -8.59 13.64
C ASP A 88 10.24 -7.25 12.95
N LEU A 89 9.69 -7.03 11.75
CA LEU A 89 9.78 -5.75 11.06
C LEU A 89 9.15 -4.63 11.89
N VAL A 90 7.91 -4.80 12.36
CA VAL A 90 7.24 -3.81 13.21
C VAL A 90 8.06 -3.52 14.47
N LYS A 91 8.53 -4.57 15.15
CA LYS A 91 9.34 -4.43 16.37
C LYS A 91 10.64 -3.67 16.11
N LYS A 92 11.33 -3.97 15.02
CA LYS A 92 12.60 -3.29 14.67
C LYS A 92 12.39 -1.84 14.24
N LEU A 93 11.26 -1.55 13.60
CA LEU A 93 10.86 -0.18 13.28
C LEU A 93 10.51 0.61 14.55
N SER A 94 9.88 -0.01 15.56
CA SER A 94 9.52 0.68 16.82
C SER A 94 10.71 0.98 17.70
N GLU A 95 11.79 0.20 17.58
CA GLU A 95 13.09 0.46 18.23
C GLU A 95 13.85 1.66 17.59
N ASN A 96 13.43 2.14 16.41
CA ASN A 96 14.08 3.27 15.74
C ASN A 96 13.68 4.60 16.38
N LYS A 97 14.66 5.32 16.94
CA LYS A 97 14.45 6.62 17.62
C LYS A 97 13.81 7.72 16.76
N ASN A 98 13.85 7.60 15.43
CA ASN A 98 13.28 8.59 14.52
C ASN A 98 11.82 8.27 14.16
N VAL A 99 11.32 7.07 14.50
CA VAL A 99 9.98 6.60 14.19
C VAL A 99 9.02 6.96 15.33
N LYS A 100 7.92 7.61 14.97
CA LYS A 100 6.83 7.97 15.89
C LYS A 100 5.56 7.17 15.66
N THR A 101 5.32 6.75 14.42
CA THR A 101 4.13 6.00 14.03
C THR A 101 4.54 4.84 13.15
N ILE A 102 3.99 3.66 13.40
CA ILE A 102 4.07 2.52 12.47
C ILE A 102 2.65 2.22 12.02
N SER A 103 2.40 2.30 10.72
CA SER A 103 1.08 2.03 10.17
C SER A 103 1.17 0.96 9.08
N MET A 104 0.10 0.20 8.87
CA MET A 104 0.08 -0.89 7.89
C MET A 104 -1.20 -0.85 7.05
N GLN A 105 -1.08 -1.11 5.75
CA GLN A 105 -2.23 -1.41 4.88
C GLN A 105 -2.46 -2.92 4.80
N THR A 106 -3.71 -3.36 4.80
CA THR A 106 -4.02 -4.79 4.69
C THR A 106 -5.45 -5.03 4.21
N ASN A 107 -5.68 -6.12 3.48
CA ASN A 107 -7.01 -6.65 3.18
C ASN A 107 -7.60 -7.51 4.32
N GLY A 108 -6.82 -7.75 5.39
CA GLY A 108 -7.28 -8.46 6.59
C GLY A 108 -7.41 -9.99 6.46
N VAL A 109 -7.28 -10.57 5.27
CA VAL A 109 -7.58 -12.00 5.03
C VAL A 109 -6.69 -12.94 5.83
N LEU A 110 -5.41 -12.57 5.97
CA LEU A 110 -4.40 -13.36 6.68
C LEU A 110 -4.32 -13.05 8.17
N LEU A 111 -4.98 -11.98 8.61
CA LEU A 111 -4.98 -11.61 10.01
C LEU A 111 -5.80 -12.60 10.84
N ASN A 112 -5.41 -12.71 12.10
CA ASN A 112 -6.06 -13.47 13.14
C ASN A 112 -5.67 -12.84 14.49
N THR A 113 -6.41 -13.15 15.56
CA THR A 113 -6.23 -12.50 16.86
C THR A 113 -4.79 -12.64 17.39
N LYS A 114 -4.16 -13.81 17.24
CA LYS A 114 -2.78 -14.03 17.68
C LYS A 114 -1.80 -13.10 16.96
N LEU A 115 -1.87 -13.00 15.64
CA LEU A 115 -0.99 -12.11 14.87
C LEU A 115 -1.25 -10.64 15.23
N ILE A 116 -2.52 -10.26 15.47
CA ILE A 116 -2.87 -8.91 15.93
C ILE A 116 -2.25 -8.61 17.29
N ASP A 117 -2.32 -9.53 18.25
CA ASP A 117 -1.68 -9.37 19.57
C ASP A 117 -0.16 -9.24 19.44
N GLU A 118 0.47 -10.02 18.57
CA GLU A 118 1.91 -9.93 18.30
C GLU A 118 2.30 -8.58 17.69
N LEU A 119 1.48 -8.04 16.78
CA LEU A 119 1.70 -6.73 16.15
C LEU A 119 1.48 -5.57 17.13
N ASP A 120 0.46 -5.66 17.99
CA ASP A 120 0.17 -4.68 19.04
C ASP A 120 1.35 -4.60 20.02
N ASN A 121 1.79 -5.75 20.52
CA ASN A 121 2.97 -5.85 21.40
C ASN A 121 4.27 -5.40 20.72
N ALA A 122 4.39 -5.54 19.39
CA ALA A 122 5.54 -5.05 18.64
C ALA A 122 5.55 -3.52 18.45
N GLY A 123 4.42 -2.85 18.73
CA GLY A 123 4.28 -1.40 18.64
C GLY A 123 3.63 -0.90 17.34
N LEU A 124 2.85 -1.75 16.65
CA LEU A 124 2.06 -1.29 15.51
C LEU A 124 1.05 -0.25 15.98
N SER A 125 1.04 0.93 15.36
CA SER A 125 0.19 2.04 15.81
C SER A 125 -1.16 2.08 15.12
N ARG A 126 -1.22 1.75 13.82
CA ARG A 126 -2.44 1.87 13.01
C ARG A 126 -2.54 0.80 11.93
N ILE A 127 -3.73 0.24 11.75
CA ILE A 127 -4.09 -0.58 10.60
C ILE A 127 -5.10 0.17 9.72
N ASN A 128 -4.78 0.29 8.44
CA ASN A 128 -5.70 0.70 7.38
C ASN A 128 -6.23 -0.57 6.71
N MET A 129 -7.44 -1.01 7.08
CA MET A 129 -8.03 -2.27 6.60
C MET A 129 -8.95 -2.02 5.40
N SER A 130 -8.64 -2.65 4.27
CA SER A 130 -9.46 -2.63 3.06
C SER A 130 -10.63 -3.60 3.22
N ILE A 131 -11.86 -3.06 3.30
CA ILE A 131 -13.11 -3.82 3.32
C ILE A 131 -14.08 -3.14 2.38
N GLU A 132 -14.44 -3.77 1.26
CA GLU A 132 -15.23 -3.13 0.21
C GLU A 132 -16.73 -3.42 0.29
N ALA A 133 -17.12 -4.47 1.00
CA ALA A 133 -18.51 -4.88 1.20
C ALA A 133 -18.64 -5.71 2.48
N LEU A 134 -19.80 -5.62 3.14
CA LEU A 134 -20.23 -6.48 4.23
C LEU A 134 -21.10 -7.64 3.72
N ASP A 135 -21.77 -7.47 2.57
CA ASP A 135 -22.46 -8.58 1.89
C ASP A 135 -21.45 -9.67 1.48
N PRO A 136 -21.61 -10.94 1.94
CA PRO A 136 -20.63 -11.99 1.70
C PRO A 136 -20.38 -12.33 0.23
N GLU A 137 -21.41 -12.32 -0.61
CA GLU A 137 -21.28 -12.70 -2.01
C GLU A 137 -20.64 -11.57 -2.82
N LEU A 138 -21.03 -10.32 -2.56
CA LEU A 138 -20.40 -9.15 -3.14
C LEU A 138 -18.94 -9.01 -2.69
N ALA A 139 -18.64 -9.25 -1.41
CA ALA A 139 -17.28 -9.17 -0.89
C ALA A 139 -16.35 -10.21 -1.54
N LYS A 140 -16.81 -11.47 -1.68
CA LYS A 140 -16.09 -12.51 -2.43
C LYS A 140 -15.86 -12.11 -3.88
N ARG A 141 -16.91 -11.62 -4.55
CA ARG A 141 -16.82 -11.16 -5.94
C ARG A 141 -15.79 -10.04 -6.08
N ILE A 142 -15.82 -9.05 -5.20
CA ILE A 142 -14.89 -7.91 -5.23
C ILE A 142 -13.46 -8.38 -4.95
N ALA A 143 -13.24 -9.26 -3.96
CA ALA A 143 -11.94 -9.84 -3.62
C ALA A 143 -11.40 -10.80 -4.70
N GLY A 144 -12.28 -11.28 -5.58
CA GLY A 144 -11.96 -12.12 -6.74
C GLY A 144 -11.36 -13.48 -6.40
N ILE A 145 -11.69 -14.02 -5.23
CA ILE A 145 -11.38 -15.40 -4.81
C ILE A 145 -12.57 -15.97 -4.01
N ASP A 146 -12.85 -17.26 -4.19
CA ASP A 146 -13.98 -17.91 -3.52
C ASP A 146 -13.76 -18.10 -2.00
N SER A 147 -12.51 -18.17 -1.57
CA SER A 147 -12.13 -18.37 -0.17
C SER A 147 -12.15 -17.10 0.68
N TYR A 148 -12.49 -15.93 0.10
CA TYR A 148 -12.64 -14.70 0.87
C TYR A 148 -13.80 -14.83 1.86
N ASN A 149 -13.53 -14.51 3.14
CA ASN A 149 -14.50 -14.64 4.21
C ASN A 149 -14.63 -13.30 4.96
N ILE A 150 -15.63 -12.52 4.57
CA ILE A 150 -15.90 -11.21 5.17
C ILE A 150 -16.21 -11.31 6.67
N GLU A 151 -16.87 -12.36 7.14
CA GLU A 151 -17.18 -12.52 8.56
C GLU A 151 -15.92 -12.69 9.42
N LYS A 152 -14.91 -13.38 8.89
CA LYS A 152 -13.59 -13.48 9.55
C LYS A 152 -12.91 -12.10 9.61
N VAL A 153 -12.91 -11.38 8.49
CA VAL A 153 -12.30 -10.03 8.40
C VAL A 153 -13.00 -9.07 9.36
N ARG A 154 -14.34 -9.08 9.39
CA ARG A 154 -15.19 -8.28 10.28
C ARG A 154 -14.88 -8.53 11.76
N LYS A 155 -14.83 -9.81 12.17
CA LYS A 155 -14.47 -10.18 13.55
C LYS A 155 -13.04 -9.75 13.91
N THR A 156 -12.13 -9.76 12.95
CA THR A 156 -10.75 -9.31 13.17
C THR A 156 -10.70 -7.79 13.32
N ALA A 157 -11.45 -7.04 12.52
CA ALA A 157 -11.62 -5.60 12.66
C ALA A 157 -12.22 -5.22 14.03
N GLU A 158 -13.30 -5.90 14.45
CA GLU A 158 -13.90 -5.76 15.78
C GLU A 158 -12.86 -6.00 16.89
N TYR A 159 -12.06 -7.07 16.77
CA TYR A 159 -11.03 -7.39 17.73
C TYR A 159 -9.97 -6.29 17.84
N ILE A 160 -9.44 -5.80 16.71
CA ILE A 160 -8.46 -4.70 16.69
C ILE A 160 -9.05 -3.46 17.39
N ALA A 161 -10.24 -3.03 16.96
CA ALA A 161 -10.85 -1.81 17.49
C ALA A 161 -11.16 -1.92 18.99
N MET A 162 -11.58 -3.09 19.48
CA MET A 162 -12.10 -3.24 20.84
C MET A 162 -11.10 -3.82 21.85
N LYS A 163 -10.04 -4.50 21.41
CA LYS A 163 -9.15 -5.31 22.27
C LYS A 163 -7.67 -4.93 22.21
N THR A 164 -7.26 -4.07 21.29
CA THR A 164 -5.86 -3.63 21.14
C THR A 164 -5.69 -2.12 21.21
N ASP A 165 -4.45 -1.68 21.37
CA ASP A 165 -4.06 -0.27 21.28
C ASP A 165 -3.82 0.19 19.83
N ILE A 166 -3.69 -0.74 18.88
CA ILE A 166 -3.71 -0.46 17.44
C ILE A 166 -4.99 0.29 17.08
N ASP A 167 -4.84 1.45 16.44
CA ASP A 167 -5.98 2.16 15.87
C ASP A 167 -6.40 1.56 14.53
N LEU A 168 -7.70 1.58 14.26
CA LEU A 168 -8.27 0.98 13.06
C LEU A 168 -8.91 2.04 12.17
N LEU A 169 -8.54 2.04 10.89
CA LEU A 169 -9.18 2.80 9.83
C LEU A 169 -9.75 1.83 8.78
N ILE A 170 -11.04 1.91 8.49
CA ILE A 170 -11.70 1.14 7.42
C ILE A 170 -11.58 1.91 6.10
N ALA A 171 -10.94 1.30 5.10
CA ALA A 171 -10.45 1.98 3.90
C ALA A 171 -11.04 1.45 2.58
N PRO A 172 -12.37 1.43 2.39
CA PRO A 172 -12.98 0.88 1.19
C PRO A 172 -12.56 1.65 -0.06
N VAL A 173 -12.42 0.95 -1.18
CA VAL A 173 -12.49 1.59 -2.51
C VAL A 173 -13.94 1.64 -2.94
N TRP A 174 -14.42 2.84 -3.24
CA TRP A 174 -15.76 3.03 -3.77
C TRP A 174 -15.76 2.77 -5.29
N LEU A 175 -16.46 1.70 -5.67
CA LEU A 175 -16.67 1.20 -7.02
C LEU A 175 -18.10 1.55 -7.50
N PRO A 176 -18.27 2.65 -8.26
CA PRO A 176 -19.58 3.09 -8.75
C PRO A 176 -20.38 1.97 -9.43
N GLY A 177 -21.62 1.77 -8.96
CA GLY A 177 -22.54 0.75 -9.47
C GLY A 177 -22.25 -0.67 -8.99
N ILE A 178 -21.24 -0.89 -8.16
CA ILE A 178 -20.90 -2.21 -7.60
C ILE A 178 -21.17 -2.24 -6.09
N ASN A 179 -20.58 -1.31 -5.33
CA ASN A 179 -20.68 -1.31 -3.85
C ASN A 179 -21.23 0.01 -3.29
N ASP A 180 -22.00 0.77 -4.08
CA ASP A 180 -22.58 2.05 -3.67
C ASP A 180 -23.36 1.94 -2.34
N GLU A 181 -24.19 0.89 -2.21
CA GLU A 181 -25.00 0.63 -1.02
C GLU A 181 -24.21 0.07 0.17
N GLU A 182 -22.97 -0.37 -0.05
CA GLU A 182 -22.12 -0.90 1.01
C GLU A 182 -21.35 0.21 1.73
N ILE A 183 -21.03 1.32 1.05
CA ILE A 183 -20.25 2.40 1.67
C ILE A 183 -20.94 2.97 2.92
N PRO A 184 -22.25 3.30 2.92
CA PRO A 184 -22.95 3.71 4.14
C PRO A 184 -22.92 2.65 5.24
N LYS A 185 -23.07 1.36 4.90
CA LYS A 185 -23.04 0.25 5.87
C LYS A 185 -21.65 0.10 6.51
N LEU A 186 -20.59 0.32 5.74
CA LEU A 186 -19.22 0.30 6.22
C LEU A 186 -18.92 1.48 7.15
N ILE A 187 -19.51 2.66 6.88
CA ILE A 187 -19.45 3.81 7.81
C ILE A 187 -20.11 3.43 9.14
N GLU A 188 -21.34 2.92 9.10
CA GLU A 188 -22.05 2.48 10.31
C GLU A 188 -21.28 1.39 11.06
N PHE A 189 -20.73 0.40 10.34
CA PHE A 189 -19.91 -0.65 10.93
C PHE A 189 -18.68 -0.09 11.63
N ALA A 190 -17.87 0.74 10.96
CA ALA A 190 -16.66 1.33 11.54
C ALA A 190 -16.97 2.12 12.82
N LEU A 191 -18.05 2.90 12.83
CA LEU A 191 -18.49 3.64 14.00
C LEU A 191 -18.98 2.71 15.13
N SER A 192 -19.75 1.67 14.80
CA SER A 192 -20.30 0.74 15.79
C SER A 192 -19.24 -0.03 16.58
N ILE A 193 -18.09 -0.31 15.97
CA ILE A 193 -16.98 -1.03 16.60
C ILE A 193 -15.99 -0.08 17.30
N GLY A 194 -16.18 1.23 17.18
CA GLY A 194 -15.29 2.26 17.74
C GLY A 194 -13.96 2.39 17.01
N ALA A 195 -13.94 2.19 15.68
CA ALA A 195 -12.77 2.47 14.86
C ALA A 195 -12.42 3.97 14.88
N GLY A 196 -11.16 4.31 14.65
CA GLY A 196 -10.67 5.69 14.60
C GLY A 196 -10.61 6.40 15.96
N LYS A 197 -9.88 5.81 16.92
CA LYS A 197 -9.66 6.38 18.26
C LYS A 197 -8.73 7.58 18.23
N LYS A 198 -7.69 7.54 17.38
CA LYS A 198 -6.63 8.55 17.29
C LYS A 198 -6.55 9.19 15.91
N TRP A 199 -6.78 8.39 14.88
CA TRP A 199 -6.87 8.78 13.48
C TRP A 199 -8.32 8.63 12.99
N PRO A 200 -8.68 9.14 11.80
CA PRO A 200 -10.02 8.96 11.26
C PRO A 200 -10.44 7.48 11.17
N ALA A 201 -11.70 7.19 11.47
CA ALA A 201 -12.26 5.84 11.43
C ALA A 201 -12.38 5.27 10.01
N LEU A 202 -12.47 6.16 9.02
CA LEU A 202 -12.76 5.82 7.63
C LEU A 202 -11.82 6.58 6.69
N GLY A 203 -11.36 5.89 5.66
CA GLY A 203 -10.65 6.48 4.52
C GLY A 203 -11.21 5.94 3.22
N ILE A 204 -12.40 6.42 2.84
CA ILE A 204 -13.06 6.02 1.59
C ILE A 204 -12.20 6.49 0.41
N GLN A 205 -11.88 5.59 -0.49
CA GLN A 205 -11.01 5.84 -1.63
C GLN A 205 -11.82 5.91 -2.92
N LYS A 206 -11.54 6.92 -3.73
CA LYS A 206 -12.11 7.03 -5.07
C LYS A 206 -11.46 6.00 -6.00
N PHE A 207 -12.26 5.16 -6.65
CA PHE A 207 -11.74 4.26 -7.69
C PHE A 207 -11.08 5.05 -8.84
N LEU A 208 -9.92 4.56 -9.26
CA LEU A 208 -9.17 5.02 -10.43
C LEU A 208 -8.83 3.81 -11.30
N SER A 209 -9.03 3.94 -12.60
CA SER A 209 -8.61 2.91 -13.55
C SER A 209 -7.12 3.08 -13.89
N HIS A 210 -6.36 1.99 -13.77
CA HIS A 210 -4.92 1.98 -14.07
C HIS A 210 -4.66 1.14 -15.32
N LYS A 211 -3.69 1.59 -16.14
CA LYS A 211 -3.35 0.95 -17.43
C LYS A 211 -3.07 -0.55 -17.30
N ASN A 212 -2.29 -0.94 -16.30
CA ASN A 212 -1.86 -2.32 -16.05
C ASN A 212 -2.61 -2.94 -14.86
N GLY A 213 -3.65 -2.28 -14.34
CA GLY A 213 -4.47 -2.80 -13.25
C GLY A 213 -5.65 -3.61 -13.78
N ARG A 214 -6.28 -4.38 -12.89
CA ARG A 214 -7.50 -5.12 -13.22
C ARG A 214 -8.68 -4.17 -13.32
N LYS A 215 -9.58 -4.49 -14.24
CA LYS A 215 -10.79 -3.74 -14.51
C LYS A 215 -11.96 -4.59 -14.03
N PRO A 216 -12.91 -4.01 -13.28
CA PRO A 216 -14.13 -4.71 -12.93
C PRO A 216 -14.84 -5.24 -14.19
N ASP A 217 -15.54 -6.36 -14.01
CA ASP A 217 -16.36 -7.04 -15.02
C ASP A 217 -17.51 -6.16 -15.53
N VAL A 218 -18.06 -5.32 -14.66
CA VAL A 218 -18.98 -4.25 -15.03
C VAL A 218 -18.16 -3.02 -15.43
N ASN A 219 -18.57 -2.33 -16.50
CA ASN A 219 -17.92 -1.09 -16.94
C ASN A 219 -18.12 0.04 -15.91
N VAL A 220 -17.29 0.06 -14.87
CA VAL A 220 -17.29 1.07 -13.82
C VAL A 220 -16.75 2.38 -14.40
N LYS A 221 -17.63 3.36 -14.55
CA LYS A 221 -17.22 4.73 -14.92
C LYS A 221 -16.56 5.38 -13.72
N VAL A 222 -15.31 5.82 -13.90
CA VAL A 222 -14.60 6.62 -12.90
C VAL A 222 -15.40 7.90 -12.65
N MET A 223 -15.87 8.09 -11.42
CA MET A 223 -16.61 9.29 -11.02
C MET A 223 -15.72 10.55 -11.05
N SER A 224 -16.33 11.72 -11.18
CA SER A 224 -15.63 13.00 -11.00
C SER A 224 -15.25 13.22 -9.53
N TRP A 225 -14.24 14.04 -9.29
CA TRP A 225 -13.86 14.44 -7.92
C TRP A 225 -14.95 15.24 -7.22
N GLU A 226 -15.64 16.13 -7.95
CA GLU A 226 -16.77 16.90 -7.42
C GLU A 226 -17.88 15.98 -6.90
N LYS A 227 -18.29 14.97 -7.69
CA LYS A 227 -19.31 14.01 -7.27
C LYS A 227 -18.84 13.19 -6.06
N PHE A 228 -17.58 12.75 -6.07
CA PHE A 228 -17.00 12.00 -4.96
C PHE A 228 -17.06 12.79 -3.65
N TYR A 229 -16.51 14.01 -3.63
CA TYR A 229 -16.47 14.82 -2.42
C TYR A 229 -17.86 15.30 -2.00
N SER A 230 -18.74 15.66 -2.94
CA SER A 230 -20.12 16.05 -2.60
C SER A 230 -20.87 14.93 -1.88
N GLN A 231 -20.69 13.66 -2.27
CA GLN A 231 -21.28 12.54 -1.54
C GLN A 231 -20.64 12.36 -0.16
N LEU A 232 -19.31 12.48 -0.06
CA LEU A 232 -18.64 12.40 1.23
C LEU A 232 -19.18 13.48 2.18
N GLU A 233 -19.34 14.73 1.75
CA GLU A 233 -19.93 15.81 2.57
C GLU A 233 -21.37 15.51 3.03
N GLU A 234 -22.17 14.85 2.20
CA GLU A 234 -23.50 14.39 2.58
C GLU A 234 -23.41 13.31 3.68
N TRP A 235 -22.53 12.33 3.52
CA TRP A 235 -22.33 11.27 4.50
C TRP A 235 -21.68 11.77 5.79
N GLU A 236 -20.75 12.73 5.74
CA GLU A 236 -20.19 13.37 6.94
C GLU A 236 -21.31 14.00 7.77
N ARG A 237 -22.23 14.74 7.12
CA ARG A 237 -23.40 15.32 7.79
C ARG A 237 -24.38 14.27 8.30
N LYS A 238 -24.61 13.20 7.54
CA LYS A 238 -25.55 12.14 7.94
C LYS A 238 -25.02 11.33 9.13
N PHE A 239 -23.76 10.91 9.08
CA PHE A 239 -23.15 9.99 10.04
C PHE A 239 -22.35 10.70 11.14
N GLN A 240 -22.21 12.03 11.07
CA GLN A 240 -21.50 12.85 12.06
C GLN A 240 -20.06 12.36 12.28
N THR A 241 -19.38 11.99 11.20
CA THR A 241 -17.99 11.51 11.20
C THR A 241 -17.21 12.15 10.06
N LYS A 242 -15.88 12.26 10.21
CA LYS A 242 -15.01 12.81 9.18
C LYS A 242 -14.71 11.77 8.10
N LEU A 243 -14.95 12.10 6.85
CA LEU A 243 -14.72 11.28 5.65
C LEU A 243 -13.84 12.00 4.62
N ILE A 244 -13.78 13.33 4.64
CA ILE A 244 -12.90 14.13 3.78
C ILE A 244 -11.59 14.33 4.53
N LEU A 245 -10.63 13.47 4.19
CA LEU A 245 -9.35 13.42 4.87
C LEU A 245 -8.31 14.36 4.26
N SER A 246 -7.43 14.83 5.12
CA SER A 246 -6.24 15.60 4.79
C SER A 246 -4.98 14.90 5.33
N PRO A 247 -3.79 15.14 4.77
CA PRO A 247 -2.54 14.62 5.32
C PRO A 247 -2.36 14.94 6.82
N GLN A 248 -2.83 16.10 7.27
CA GLN A 248 -2.74 16.56 8.66
C GLN A 248 -3.52 15.68 9.63
N ASP A 249 -4.61 15.03 9.18
CA ASP A 249 -5.37 14.08 10.00
C ASP A 249 -4.53 12.88 10.42
N PHE A 250 -3.45 12.60 9.68
CA PHE A 250 -2.49 11.55 9.98
C PHE A 250 -1.20 12.05 10.62
N GLY A 251 -1.06 13.37 10.81
CA GLY A 251 0.21 13.99 11.21
C GLY A 251 1.25 14.02 10.09
N SER A 252 0.81 13.87 8.83
CA SER A 252 1.70 13.90 7.67
C SER A 252 2.00 15.35 7.26
N HIS A 253 3.27 15.65 7.06
CA HIS A 253 3.75 16.96 6.63
C HIS A 253 4.96 16.84 5.70
N VAL A 254 5.18 17.89 4.89
CA VAL A 254 6.36 17.99 4.02
C VAL A 254 7.63 18.08 4.88
N CYS A 255 8.68 17.39 4.46
CA CYS A 255 10.01 17.49 5.07
C CYS A 255 11.09 17.18 4.02
N LYS A 256 12.34 16.99 4.48
CA LYS A 256 13.47 16.69 3.59
C LYS A 256 13.22 15.41 2.78
N ALA A 257 13.30 15.54 1.46
CA ALA A 257 13.16 14.42 0.54
C ALA A 257 14.50 13.71 0.31
N LEU A 258 14.47 12.40 0.16
CA LEU A 258 15.62 11.58 -0.24
C LEU A 258 16.18 12.04 -1.60
N PRO A 259 17.50 11.91 -1.83
CA PRO A 259 18.13 12.41 -3.02
C PRO A 259 17.70 11.62 -4.27
N ARG A 260 17.30 12.36 -5.29
CA ARG A 260 16.97 11.82 -6.62
C ARG A 260 18.25 11.66 -7.44
N MET A 261 18.56 10.43 -7.84
CA MET A 261 19.84 10.09 -8.47
C MET A 261 19.83 10.23 -10.00
N PHE A 262 18.65 10.46 -10.57
CA PHE A 262 18.44 10.56 -12.02
C PHE A 262 17.52 11.72 -12.37
N LYS A 263 17.72 12.26 -13.57
CA LYS A 263 16.84 13.25 -14.20
C LYS A 263 16.07 12.61 -15.35
N ARG A 264 14.86 13.12 -15.62
CA ARG A 264 14.10 12.73 -16.81
C ARG A 264 14.90 13.06 -18.07
N ASN A 265 14.86 12.15 -19.04
CA ASN A 265 15.62 12.17 -20.31
C ASN A 265 17.14 11.98 -20.18
N GLU A 266 17.65 11.75 -18.98
CA GLU A 266 19.06 11.41 -18.77
C GLU A 266 19.39 10.06 -19.40
N LYS A 267 20.56 9.95 -20.03
CA LYS A 267 21.13 8.67 -20.49
C LYS A 267 22.08 8.15 -19.41
N VAL A 268 21.87 6.91 -18.99
CA VAL A 268 22.67 6.25 -17.95
C VAL A 268 23.01 4.83 -18.37
N LYS A 269 24.22 4.37 -18.05
CA LYS A 269 24.59 2.96 -18.18
C LYS A 269 24.11 2.21 -16.95
N VAL A 270 23.33 1.16 -17.15
CA VAL A 270 22.77 0.33 -16.07
C VAL A 270 23.20 -1.11 -16.23
N LYS A 271 23.18 -1.87 -15.13
CA LYS A 271 23.36 -3.32 -15.12
C LYS A 271 22.04 -4.02 -14.83
N VAL A 272 21.62 -4.93 -15.70
CA VAL A 272 20.41 -5.75 -15.49
C VAL A 272 20.68 -6.77 -14.40
N ILE A 273 19.81 -6.83 -13.38
CA ILE A 273 19.97 -7.71 -12.21
C ILE A 273 18.91 -8.80 -12.11
N GLY A 274 17.77 -8.66 -12.80
CA GLY A 274 16.69 -9.64 -12.68
C GLY A 274 15.48 -9.31 -13.52
N PRO A 275 14.45 -10.19 -13.49
CA PRO A 275 13.16 -9.90 -14.09
C PRO A 275 12.50 -8.72 -13.40
N GLY A 276 11.82 -7.87 -14.18
CA GLY A 276 10.84 -6.94 -13.64
C GLY A 276 9.57 -7.69 -13.25
N TRP A 277 8.72 -7.07 -12.43
CA TRP A 277 7.49 -7.74 -11.99
C TRP A 277 6.44 -7.85 -13.09
N MET A 278 6.44 -7.00 -14.11
CA MET A 278 5.51 -7.07 -15.24
C MET A 278 6.17 -7.63 -16.49
N LYS A 279 5.36 -8.23 -17.37
CA LYS A 279 5.80 -8.76 -18.66
C LYS A 279 6.53 -7.68 -19.47
N GLY A 280 7.74 -8.02 -19.93
CA GLY A 280 8.59 -7.13 -20.73
C GLY A 280 9.49 -6.20 -19.92
N GLU A 281 9.38 -6.20 -18.58
CA GLU A 281 10.22 -5.39 -17.72
C GLU A 281 11.46 -6.15 -17.20
N LYS A 282 12.51 -5.39 -16.87
CA LYS A 282 13.70 -5.85 -16.16
C LYS A 282 14.01 -4.92 -14.99
N LEU A 283 14.56 -5.49 -13.92
CA LEU A 283 15.22 -4.69 -12.89
C LEU A 283 16.66 -4.43 -13.31
N ALA A 284 17.08 -3.17 -13.17
CA ALA A 284 18.45 -2.76 -13.40
C ALA A 284 18.95 -1.88 -12.24
N ILE A 285 20.26 -1.78 -12.09
CA ILE A 285 20.89 -0.94 -11.06
C ILE A 285 21.85 0.07 -11.67
N ALA A 286 21.90 1.26 -11.07
CA ALA A 286 22.92 2.27 -11.25
C ALA A 286 22.88 3.26 -10.07
N ARG A 287 24.04 3.82 -9.70
CA ARG A 287 24.15 4.87 -8.65
C ARG A 287 23.38 4.53 -7.36
N ASP A 288 23.53 3.30 -6.89
CA ASP A 288 22.86 2.77 -5.68
C ASP A 288 21.34 2.90 -5.70
N ARG A 289 20.75 2.81 -6.89
CA ARG A 289 19.31 2.78 -7.12
C ARG A 289 18.94 1.61 -8.01
N VAL A 290 17.72 1.12 -7.78
CA VAL A 290 17.03 0.19 -8.67
C VAL A 290 16.20 1.00 -9.66
N LEU A 291 16.15 0.55 -10.90
CA LEU A 291 15.35 1.09 -11.98
C LEU A 291 14.52 -0.03 -12.60
N THR A 292 13.32 0.31 -13.04
CA THR A 292 12.53 -0.56 -13.92
C THR A 292 12.83 -0.21 -15.37
N SER A 293 13.47 -1.11 -16.10
CA SER A 293 13.67 -0.99 -17.54
C SER A 293 12.48 -1.60 -18.27
N VAL A 294 11.75 -0.80 -19.05
CA VAL A 294 10.64 -1.27 -19.90
C VAL A 294 11.17 -1.72 -21.27
N ASP A 295 10.40 -2.58 -21.95
CA ASP A 295 10.75 -3.16 -23.26
C ASP A 295 12.10 -3.91 -23.27
N ALA A 296 12.51 -4.42 -22.12
CA ALA A 296 13.79 -5.08 -21.87
C ALA A 296 13.66 -6.61 -21.68
N GLY A 297 12.49 -7.19 -21.96
CA GLY A 297 12.18 -8.60 -21.64
C GLY A 297 13.19 -9.62 -22.17
N THR A 298 13.78 -9.36 -23.33
CA THR A 298 14.78 -10.24 -23.98
C THR A 298 16.21 -10.03 -23.49
N ILE A 299 16.46 -9.02 -22.66
CA ILE A 299 17.81 -8.64 -22.23
C ILE A 299 18.28 -9.58 -21.10
N PRO A 300 19.43 -10.27 -21.26
CA PRO A 300 19.95 -11.18 -20.23
C PRO A 300 20.36 -10.46 -18.94
N VAL A 301 20.23 -11.17 -17.81
CA VAL A 301 20.77 -10.73 -16.52
C VAL A 301 22.29 -10.61 -16.60
N GLY A 302 22.86 -9.60 -15.93
CA GLY A 302 24.28 -9.29 -15.91
C GLY A 302 24.76 -8.40 -17.06
N LYS A 303 23.94 -8.20 -18.10
CA LYS A 303 24.26 -7.28 -19.20
C LYS A 303 24.27 -5.84 -18.72
N GLU A 304 25.22 -5.08 -19.24
CA GLU A 304 25.24 -3.63 -19.11
C GLU A 304 24.82 -2.97 -20.41
N LEU A 305 23.98 -1.95 -20.31
CA LEU A 305 23.46 -1.23 -21.47
C LEU A 305 23.13 0.23 -21.13
N PRO A 306 23.22 1.14 -22.11
CA PRO A 306 22.67 2.48 -21.94
C PRO A 306 21.15 2.41 -21.97
N VAL A 307 20.51 3.11 -21.04
CA VAL A 307 19.07 3.37 -21.03
C VAL A 307 18.83 4.86 -20.91
N ARG A 308 17.65 5.32 -21.33
CA ARG A 308 17.16 6.67 -21.13
C ARG A 308 16.09 6.66 -20.04
N ILE A 309 16.26 7.51 -19.03
CA ILE A 309 15.28 7.68 -17.96
C ILE A 309 14.03 8.35 -18.51
N GLU A 310 12.89 7.66 -18.52
CA GLU A 310 11.63 8.18 -19.05
C GLU A 310 10.78 8.84 -17.97
N ARG A 311 10.82 8.30 -16.74
CA ARG A 311 10.01 8.77 -15.61
C ARG A 311 10.83 8.81 -14.33
N VAL A 312 10.69 9.93 -13.60
CA VAL A 312 11.21 10.12 -12.24
C VAL A 312 10.06 10.69 -11.41
N VAL A 313 9.46 9.86 -10.56
CA VAL A 313 8.35 10.26 -9.69
C VAL A 313 8.59 9.67 -8.31
N ASP A 314 8.66 10.51 -7.28
CA ASP A 314 8.81 10.08 -5.88
C ASP A 314 9.97 9.11 -5.64
N GLY A 315 11.09 9.39 -6.31
CA GLY A 315 12.28 8.55 -6.24
C GLY A 315 12.17 7.22 -6.98
N ILE A 316 11.06 6.92 -7.66
CA ILE A 316 10.85 5.75 -8.52
C ILE A 316 11.33 6.07 -9.94
N TYR A 317 12.08 5.15 -10.54
CA TYR A 317 12.71 5.35 -11.85
C TYR A 317 12.23 4.31 -12.87
N MET A 318 11.72 4.81 -14.00
CA MET A 318 11.48 4.00 -15.19
C MET A 318 12.40 4.42 -16.32
N ALA A 319 12.97 3.45 -17.02
CA ALA A 319 13.92 3.66 -18.10
C ALA A 319 13.57 2.79 -19.31
N ARG A 320 14.02 3.19 -20.49
CA ARG A 320 13.95 2.44 -21.74
C ARG A 320 15.27 2.55 -22.49
#